data_AF-A0A511M684-F1
#
_entry.id   AF-A0A511M684-F1
#
_cell.length_a   1.000
_cell.length_b   1.000
_cell.length_c   1.000
_cell.angle_alpha   90.00
_cell.angle_beta   90.00
_cell.angle_gamma   90.00
#
_symmetry.space_group_name_H-M   'P 1'
#
loop_
_entity.id
_entity.type
_entity.pdbx_description
1 polymer ?
#
loop_
_entity_poly.entity_id
_entity_poly.type
_entity_poly.pdbx_seq_one_letter_code
_entity_poly.pdbx_strand_id
1 'polypeptide(L)'
;MRSFGTTARVAVTLALSGFLLGSPATAFADEPAAIQVDATSELTEGQRITLSGSGFRAGLAAVAVGMCKAGFSNGLKDCDLSGGATFVNIGADGTFGPLTLTAHPRFHEIDCTQQQCVLAAAPLPGTEPPAVIAANSAAVPVTFAGARPPTATAPVPAAAARSDTDIEGPSTPLWAATAGLLVLVAGFALADRRRL
;
A
#
# COMPACT_ATOMS: atom_id res chain seq x y z
N MET A 1 -11.91 34.26 -72.52
CA MET A 1 -12.45 34.00 -71.17
C MET A 1 -12.18 32.54 -70.84
N ARG A 2 -11.28 32.29 -69.88
CA ARG A 2 -10.83 30.94 -69.45
C ARG A 2 -11.66 30.53 -68.23
N SER A 3 -12.28 29.36 -68.28
CA SER A 3 -12.94 28.74 -67.11
C SER A 3 -12.00 27.69 -66.52
N PHE A 4 -11.67 27.86 -65.24
CA PHE A 4 -10.82 26.98 -64.45
C PHE A 4 -11.67 25.88 -63.80
N GLY A 5 -11.34 24.61 -64.07
CA GLY A 5 -11.90 23.46 -63.37
C GLY A 5 -11.14 23.20 -62.07
N THR A 6 -11.82 23.34 -60.94
CA THR A 6 -11.29 23.15 -59.59
C THR A 6 -11.17 21.65 -59.27
N THR A 7 -9.95 21.11 -59.27
CA THR A 7 -9.64 19.80 -58.66
C THR A 7 -9.55 19.95 -57.14
N ALA A 8 -10.52 19.40 -56.42
CA ALA A 8 -10.48 19.28 -54.97
C ALA A 8 -9.53 18.14 -54.55
N ARG A 9 -8.41 18.47 -53.92
CA ARG A 9 -7.52 17.51 -53.26
C ARG A 9 -8.04 17.24 -51.85
N VAL A 10 -8.50 16.01 -51.59
CA VAL A 10 -8.80 15.52 -50.25
C VAL A 10 -7.47 15.19 -49.56
N ALA A 11 -7.08 16.02 -48.59
CA ALA A 11 -5.93 15.76 -47.73
C ALA A 11 -6.41 14.91 -46.53
N VAL A 12 -5.98 13.65 -46.48
CA VAL A 12 -6.12 12.79 -45.28
C VAL A 12 -4.90 13.04 -44.40
N THR A 13 -5.04 13.92 -43.42
CA THR A 13 -4.08 14.08 -42.33
C THR A 13 -4.25 12.93 -41.36
N LEU A 14 -3.35 11.94 -41.42
CA LEU A 14 -3.15 10.95 -40.37
C LEU A 14 -2.64 11.67 -39.11
N ALA A 15 -3.55 12.00 -38.20
CA ALA A 15 -3.20 12.38 -36.84
C ALA A 15 -2.72 11.11 -36.10
N LEU A 16 -1.40 10.90 -36.06
CA LEU A 16 -0.77 10.07 -35.03
C LEU A 16 -0.85 10.85 -33.71
N SER A 17 -2.01 10.81 -33.07
CA SER A 17 -2.14 11.17 -31.65
C SER A 17 -1.38 10.09 -30.87
N GLY A 18 -0.17 10.44 -30.45
CA GLY A 18 0.66 9.63 -29.57
C GLY A 18 -0.17 9.17 -28.38
N PHE A 19 -0.30 7.85 -28.27
CA PHE A 19 -0.65 7.18 -27.04
C PHE A 19 0.39 7.60 -26.00
N LEU A 20 0.06 8.63 -25.21
CA LEU A 20 0.65 8.81 -23.89
C LEU A 20 0.18 7.59 -23.08
N LEU A 21 0.96 6.52 -23.17
CA LEU A 21 0.95 5.43 -22.22
C LEU A 21 1.36 6.04 -20.88
N GLY A 22 0.38 6.59 -20.16
CA GLY A 22 0.52 6.84 -18.75
C GLY A 22 0.76 5.50 -18.10
N SER A 23 2.00 5.24 -17.70
CA SER A 23 2.31 4.09 -16.85
C SER A 23 1.33 4.07 -15.69
N PRO A 24 0.69 2.92 -15.38
CA PRO A 24 -0.16 2.84 -14.21
C PRO A 24 0.65 3.27 -13.00
N ALA A 25 0.10 4.20 -12.20
CA ALA A 25 0.69 4.57 -10.92
C ALA A 25 0.97 3.27 -10.15
N THR A 26 2.25 2.97 -9.93
CA THR A 26 2.67 1.77 -9.23
C THR A 26 2.02 1.79 -7.86
N ALA A 27 1.24 0.74 -7.57
CA ALA A 27 0.55 0.57 -6.29
C ALA A 27 1.52 0.22 -5.14
N PHE A 28 2.82 0.10 -5.45
CA PHE A 28 3.85 -0.45 -4.58
C PHE A 28 4.94 0.60 -4.37
N ALA A 29 5.33 0.79 -3.11
CA ALA A 29 6.58 1.47 -2.79
C ALA A 29 7.76 0.59 -3.26
N ASP A 30 8.85 1.22 -3.70
CA ASP A 30 10.06 0.50 -4.15
C ASP A 30 10.74 -0.28 -3.01
N GLU A 31 10.45 0.10 -1.76
CA GLU A 31 10.98 -0.52 -0.55
C GLU A 31 9.82 -0.77 0.44
N PRO A 32 9.85 -1.85 1.24
CA PRO A 32 8.83 -2.08 2.26
C PRO A 32 8.77 -0.93 3.28
N ALA A 33 7.56 -0.56 3.69
CA ALA A 33 7.37 0.41 4.76
C ALA A 33 8.06 -0.07 6.06
N ALA A 34 8.85 0.81 6.66
CA ALA A 34 9.63 0.53 7.86
C ALA A 34 9.55 1.69 8.85
N ILE A 35 9.63 1.37 10.14
CA ILE A 35 9.72 2.36 11.23
C ILE A 35 11.08 2.20 11.89
N GLN A 36 11.81 3.29 12.03
CA GLN A 36 13.02 3.36 12.85
C GLN A 36 12.67 4.00 14.18
N VAL A 37 13.18 3.42 15.26
CA VAL A 37 12.87 3.83 16.63
C VAL A 37 14.17 3.85 17.44
N ASP A 38 14.34 4.84 18.30
CA ASP A 38 15.51 4.95 19.19
C ASP A 38 15.50 3.95 20.36
N ALA A 39 14.31 3.54 20.83
CA ALA A 39 14.14 2.56 21.90
C ALA A 39 12.87 1.71 21.71
N THR A 40 13.01 0.40 21.89
CA THR A 40 11.88 -0.56 21.77
C THR A 40 11.79 -1.54 22.94
N SER A 41 12.77 -1.54 23.84
CA SER A 41 12.85 -2.51 24.94
C SER A 41 13.13 -1.83 26.26
N GLU A 42 12.75 -2.51 27.35
CA GLU A 42 12.89 -1.99 28.73
C GLU A 42 12.31 -0.58 28.88
N LEU A 43 11.23 -0.29 28.13
CA LEU A 43 10.60 1.02 28.16
C LEU A 43 10.01 1.29 29.54
N THR A 44 10.07 2.54 29.98
CA THR A 44 9.46 2.97 31.24
C THR A 44 8.32 3.97 31.01
N GLU A 45 7.41 4.07 31.98
CA GLU A 45 6.38 5.11 32.03
C GLU A 45 6.97 6.51 31.76
N GLY A 46 6.34 7.26 30.86
CA GLY A 46 6.73 8.62 30.51
C GLY A 46 7.98 8.74 29.64
N GLN A 47 8.62 7.62 29.27
CA GLN A 47 9.81 7.65 28.41
C GLN A 47 9.47 8.26 27.05
N ARG A 48 10.34 9.16 26.58
CA ARG A 48 10.23 9.74 25.24
C ARG A 48 10.86 8.79 24.23
N ILE A 49 10.10 8.46 23.18
CA ILE A 49 10.54 7.59 22.09
C ILE A 49 10.52 8.39 20.81
N THR A 50 11.65 8.49 20.12
CA THR A 50 11.74 9.12 18.81
C THR A 50 11.62 8.07 17.71
N LEU A 51 10.78 8.36 16.72
CA LEU A 51 10.61 7.48 15.58
C LEU A 51 10.49 8.23 14.25
N SER A 52 10.89 7.56 13.19
CA SER A 52 10.73 7.99 11.80
C SER A 52 10.25 6.80 10.98
N GLY A 53 9.79 7.06 9.76
CA GLY A 53 9.50 5.99 8.81
C GLY A 53 10.04 6.26 7.43
N SER A 54 10.23 5.17 6.68
CA SER A 54 10.73 5.15 5.30
C SER A 54 10.05 4.04 4.52
N GLY A 55 10.17 4.06 3.18
CA GLY A 55 9.57 3.05 2.31
C GLY A 55 8.04 3.13 2.21
N PHE A 56 7.43 4.23 2.68
CA PHE A 56 6.02 4.48 2.45
C PHE A 56 5.81 5.05 1.05
N ARG A 57 4.64 4.82 0.47
CA ARG A 57 4.23 5.42 -0.79
C ARG A 57 4.18 6.93 -0.64
N ALA A 58 4.95 7.61 -1.47
CA ALA A 58 5.05 9.06 -1.48
C ALA A 58 3.68 9.74 -1.61
N GLY A 59 3.46 10.79 -0.82
CA GLY A 59 2.25 11.61 -0.88
C GLY A 59 1.01 11.01 -0.22
N LEU A 60 1.11 9.86 0.46
CA LEU A 60 0.02 9.37 1.29
C LEU A 60 -0.31 10.39 2.40
N ALA A 61 -1.59 10.73 2.51
CA ALA A 61 -2.08 11.62 3.55
C ALA A 61 -2.65 10.83 4.74
N ALA A 62 -2.59 11.42 5.92
CA ALA A 62 -3.24 10.90 7.13
C ALA A 62 -2.87 9.44 7.49
N VAL A 63 -1.57 9.11 7.42
CA VAL A 63 -1.03 7.86 7.99
C VAL A 63 -1.04 7.99 9.50
N ALA A 64 -1.77 7.11 10.18
CA ALA A 64 -1.84 7.07 11.63
C ALA A 64 -0.54 6.48 12.19
N VAL A 65 0.06 7.13 13.18
CA VAL A 65 1.31 6.71 13.82
C VAL A 65 1.16 6.76 15.33
N GLY A 66 1.47 5.69 16.04
CA GLY A 66 1.31 5.64 17.49
C GLY A 66 1.66 4.29 18.11
N MET A 67 1.59 4.24 19.44
CA MET A 67 1.69 2.98 20.19
C MET A 67 0.33 2.32 20.28
N CYS A 68 0.25 1.03 19.96
CA CYS A 68 -1.00 0.26 19.91
C CYS A 68 -0.82 -1.15 20.48
N LYS A 69 -1.93 -1.79 20.84
CA LYS A 69 -1.96 -3.24 21.06
C LYS A 69 -1.59 -3.96 19.75
N ALA A 70 -0.86 -5.07 19.83
CA ALA A 70 -0.62 -5.91 18.66
C ALA A 70 -1.95 -6.41 18.07
N GLY A 71 -2.06 -6.39 16.74
CA GLY A 71 -3.31 -6.77 16.04
C GLY A 71 -4.46 -5.79 16.26
N PHE A 72 -4.18 -4.52 16.53
CA PHE A 72 -5.19 -3.46 16.63
C PHE A 72 -6.11 -3.44 15.41
N SER A 73 -7.38 -3.09 15.65
CA SER A 73 -8.40 -2.95 14.60
C SER A 73 -9.08 -1.59 14.65
N ASN A 74 -9.03 -0.92 15.81
CA ASN A 74 -9.60 0.39 16.01
C ASN A 74 -8.60 1.30 16.73
N GLY A 75 -7.96 2.20 15.98
CA GLY A 75 -6.96 3.11 16.54
C GLY A 75 -7.45 3.99 17.70
N LEU A 76 -8.76 4.28 17.80
CA LEU A 76 -9.31 5.09 18.89
C LEU A 76 -9.46 4.33 20.22
N LYS A 77 -9.40 2.99 20.17
CA LYS A 77 -9.57 2.12 21.34
C LYS A 77 -8.33 1.27 21.62
N ASP A 78 -7.59 0.96 20.57
CA ASP A 78 -6.45 0.05 20.62
C ASP A 78 -5.10 0.78 20.63
N CYS A 79 -5.08 2.11 20.52
CA CYS A 79 -3.85 2.91 20.50
C CYS A 79 -3.83 4.01 21.56
N ASP A 80 -2.65 4.36 22.03
CA ASP A 80 -2.40 5.36 23.05
C ASP A 80 -2.45 6.78 22.48
N LEU A 81 -3.66 7.33 22.41
CA LEU A 81 -3.87 8.71 21.97
C LEU A 81 -3.22 9.74 22.92
N SER A 82 -3.16 9.43 24.22
CA SER A 82 -2.50 10.28 25.22
C SER A 82 -0.98 10.28 25.10
N GLY A 83 -0.39 9.20 24.58
CA GLY A 83 1.05 9.06 24.32
C GLY A 83 1.54 9.80 23.07
N GLY A 84 0.66 10.54 22.38
CA GLY A 84 1.00 11.33 21.21
C GLY A 84 0.75 10.64 19.88
N ALA A 85 -0.06 9.56 19.84
CA ALA A 85 -0.50 8.98 18.59
C ALA A 85 -1.17 10.06 17.72
N THR A 86 -0.79 10.13 16.45
CA THR A 86 -1.12 11.25 15.55
C THR A 86 -1.23 10.80 14.10
N PHE A 87 -1.57 11.73 13.22
CA PHE A 87 -1.54 11.55 11.78
C PHE A 87 -0.37 12.29 11.16
N VAL A 88 0.30 11.66 10.20
CA VAL A 88 1.33 12.27 9.37
C VAL A 88 1.00 12.17 7.90
N ASN A 89 1.63 13.04 7.11
CA ASN A 89 1.67 12.93 5.67
C ASN A 89 3.04 12.39 5.28
N ILE A 90 3.05 11.49 4.29
CA ILE A 90 4.28 10.91 3.76
C ILE A 90 4.89 11.87 2.74
N GLY A 91 6.18 12.16 2.93
CA GLY A 91 6.97 13.01 2.05
C GLY A 91 7.06 12.45 0.63
N ALA A 92 7.53 13.30 -0.30
CA ALA A 92 7.75 12.90 -1.68
C ALA A 92 8.84 11.81 -1.84
N ASP A 93 9.68 11.65 -0.82
CA ASP A 93 10.73 10.64 -0.69
C ASP A 93 10.25 9.37 0.02
N GLY A 94 8.96 9.27 0.37
CA GLY A 94 8.41 8.10 1.05
C GLY A 94 8.71 8.05 2.55
N THR A 95 9.06 9.18 3.16
CA THR A 95 9.44 9.25 4.59
C THR A 95 8.45 10.04 5.44
N PHE A 96 8.52 9.86 6.76
CA PHE A 96 7.90 10.75 7.74
C PHE A 96 8.78 10.91 8.99
N GLY A 97 8.53 11.99 9.75
CA GLY A 97 9.17 12.26 11.02
C GLY A 97 10.41 13.16 10.91
N PRO A 98 11.23 13.26 11.98
CA PRO A 98 11.08 12.55 13.26
C PRO A 98 9.83 12.97 14.06
N LEU A 99 9.23 12.01 14.76
CA LEU A 99 8.14 12.21 15.72
C LEU A 99 8.60 11.73 17.09
N THR A 100 8.06 12.30 18.16
CA THR A 100 8.38 11.84 19.51
C THR A 100 7.11 11.53 20.29
N LEU A 101 6.96 10.25 20.66
CA LEU A 101 5.87 9.73 21.49
C LEU A 101 6.29 9.66 22.96
N THR A 102 5.30 9.52 23.84
CA THR A 102 5.49 9.26 25.27
C THR A 102 4.98 7.85 25.57
N ALA A 103 5.83 7.03 26.18
CA ALA A 103 5.52 5.63 26.45
C ALA A 103 4.65 5.50 27.71
N HIS A 104 3.40 5.05 27.54
CA HIS A 104 2.58 4.56 28.63
C HIS A 104 2.47 3.03 28.58
N PRO A 105 2.92 2.28 29.62
CA PRO A 105 2.70 0.83 29.73
C PRO A 105 1.23 0.46 29.76
N ARG A 106 0.35 1.41 30.10
CA ARG A 106 -1.11 1.22 30.18
C ARG A 106 -1.85 2.37 29.54
N PHE A 107 -2.83 2.04 28.71
CA PHE A 107 -3.75 3.00 28.11
C PHE A 107 -5.07 2.30 27.82
N HIS A 108 -6.19 3.01 27.97
CA HIS A 108 -7.52 2.38 27.93
C HIS A 108 -7.59 1.13 28.86
N GLU A 109 -8.00 -0.01 28.33
CA GLU A 109 -8.02 -1.31 29.02
C GLU A 109 -6.79 -2.19 28.67
N ILE A 110 -5.79 -1.61 27.99
CA ILE A 110 -4.61 -2.31 27.47
C ILE A 110 -3.45 -2.14 28.46
N ASP A 111 -2.87 -3.26 28.86
CA ASP A 111 -1.63 -3.33 29.64
C ASP A 111 -0.53 -4.00 28.82
N CYS A 112 0.42 -3.20 28.32
CA CYS A 112 1.57 -3.63 27.54
C CYS A 112 2.64 -4.38 28.35
N THR A 113 2.48 -4.47 29.68
CA THR A 113 3.32 -5.34 30.53
C THR A 113 2.80 -6.78 30.57
N GLN A 114 1.56 -7.00 30.12
CA GLN A 114 0.89 -8.32 30.13
C GLN A 114 0.52 -8.83 28.73
N GLN A 115 0.61 -7.99 27.70
CA GLN A 115 0.37 -8.36 26.31
C GLN A 115 1.32 -7.64 25.37
N GLN A 116 1.44 -8.12 24.13
CA GLN A 116 2.29 -7.48 23.13
C GLN A 116 1.68 -6.16 22.66
N CYS A 117 2.48 -5.09 22.71
CA CYS A 117 2.19 -3.82 22.07
C CYS A 117 3.20 -3.52 20.97
N VAL A 118 2.87 -2.60 20.08
CA VAL A 118 3.68 -2.21 18.92
C VAL A 118 3.68 -0.69 18.76
N LEU A 119 4.75 -0.14 18.21
CA LEU A 119 4.74 1.16 17.54
C LEU A 119 4.33 0.91 16.09
N ALA A 120 3.20 1.45 15.67
CA ALA A 120 2.63 1.19 14.35
C ALA A 120 2.46 2.48 13.53
N ALA A 121 2.57 2.33 12.22
CA ALA A 121 2.25 3.34 11.23
C ALA A 121 1.42 2.69 10.12
N ALA A 122 0.22 3.20 9.83
CA ALA A 122 -0.65 2.65 8.80
C ALA A 122 -1.66 3.70 8.28
N PRO A 123 -2.03 3.69 6.98
CA PRO A 123 -3.18 4.43 6.49
C PRO A 123 -4.47 4.00 7.21
N LEU A 124 -5.42 4.92 7.31
CA LEU A 124 -6.71 4.61 7.93
C LEU A 124 -7.50 3.58 7.10
N PRO A 125 -8.25 2.69 7.75
CA PRO A 125 -9.19 1.83 7.05
C PRO A 125 -10.19 2.66 6.22
N GLY A 126 -10.34 2.30 4.94
CA GLY A 126 -11.26 2.97 4.02
C GLY A 126 -10.72 4.23 3.34
N THR A 127 -9.49 4.68 3.65
CA THR A 127 -8.86 5.80 2.91
C THR A 127 -8.08 5.34 1.68
N GLU A 128 -7.67 4.08 1.65
CA GLU A 128 -6.91 3.47 0.56
C GLU A 128 -7.38 2.03 0.29
N PRO A 129 -7.12 1.46 -0.91
CA PRO A 129 -7.36 0.04 -1.17
C PRO A 129 -6.61 -0.88 -0.20
N PRO A 130 -7.14 -2.07 0.16
CA PRO A 130 -6.50 -2.97 1.14
C PRO A 130 -5.05 -3.33 0.82
N ALA A 131 -4.71 -3.52 -0.45
CA ALA A 131 -3.35 -3.79 -0.89
C ALA A 131 -2.39 -2.61 -0.62
N VAL A 132 -2.88 -1.37 -0.79
CA VAL A 132 -2.11 -0.16 -0.48
C VAL A 132 -1.94 -0.03 1.03
N ILE A 133 -3.00 -0.25 1.81
CA ILE A 133 -2.89 -0.23 3.28
C ILE A 133 -1.85 -1.25 3.74
N ALA A 134 -1.93 -2.50 3.26
CA ALA A 134 -1.00 -3.56 3.63
C ALA A 134 0.45 -3.23 3.27
N ALA A 135 0.70 -2.72 2.06
CA ALA A 135 2.05 -2.34 1.61
C ALA A 135 2.61 -1.10 2.34
N ASN A 136 1.75 -0.27 2.93
CA ASN A 136 2.10 0.99 3.60
C ASN A 136 1.88 0.93 5.11
N SER A 137 1.85 -0.28 5.68
CA SER A 137 1.73 -0.50 7.11
C SER A 137 3.01 -1.10 7.66
N ALA A 138 3.46 -0.58 8.80
CA ALA A 138 4.62 -1.08 9.51
C ALA A 138 4.32 -1.12 11.02
N ALA A 139 4.91 -2.09 11.70
CA ALA A 139 4.77 -2.24 13.15
C ALA A 139 6.08 -2.78 13.76
N VAL A 140 6.49 -2.17 14.87
CA VAL A 140 7.68 -2.56 15.64
C VAL A 140 7.24 -3.00 17.03
N PRO A 141 7.48 -4.25 17.45
CA PRO A 141 7.18 -4.71 18.80
C PRO A 141 7.91 -3.89 19.85
N VAL A 142 7.22 -3.59 20.95
CA VAL A 142 7.82 -2.95 22.12
C VAL A 142 7.69 -3.80 23.38
N THR A 143 8.63 -3.63 24.30
CA THR A 143 8.61 -4.27 25.62
C THR A 143 8.89 -3.24 26.71
N PHE A 144 8.06 -3.24 27.75
CA PHE A 144 8.24 -2.40 28.93
C PHE A 144 9.08 -3.13 29.98
N ALA A 145 9.80 -2.36 30.81
CA ALA A 145 10.54 -2.89 31.93
C ALA A 145 9.61 -3.70 32.85
N GLY A 146 10.03 -4.92 33.18
CA GLY A 146 9.23 -5.85 34.00
C GLY A 146 8.03 -6.48 33.28
N ALA A 147 7.90 -6.30 31.97
CA ALA A 147 6.91 -7.01 31.18
C ALA A 147 7.15 -8.52 31.26
N ARG A 148 6.06 -9.29 31.39
CA ARG A 148 6.12 -10.74 31.23
C ARG A 148 5.78 -11.05 29.79
N PRO A 149 6.66 -11.71 29.04
CA PRO A 149 6.31 -12.13 27.69
C PRO A 149 5.05 -13.00 27.79
N PRO A 150 4.06 -12.81 26.91
CA PRO A 150 2.96 -13.75 26.81
C PRO A 150 3.57 -15.14 26.63
N THR A 151 3.10 -16.11 27.43
CA THR A 151 3.60 -17.48 27.34
C THR A 151 3.47 -17.91 25.89
N ALA A 152 4.59 -18.22 25.24
CA ALA A 152 4.58 -18.65 23.86
C ALA A 152 3.69 -19.90 23.78
N THR A 153 2.52 -19.76 23.16
CA THR A 153 1.78 -20.92 22.68
C THR A 153 2.75 -21.65 21.76
N ALA A 154 2.99 -22.94 22.05
CA ALA A 154 3.89 -23.77 21.25
C ALA A 154 3.56 -23.57 19.76
N PRO A 155 4.59 -23.41 18.88
CA PRO A 155 4.36 -23.16 17.47
C PRO A 155 3.45 -24.26 16.92
N VAL A 156 2.25 -23.86 16.46
CA VAL A 156 1.45 -24.71 15.60
C VAL A 156 2.32 -24.95 14.37
N PRO A 157 2.53 -26.21 13.93
CA PRO A 157 3.30 -26.49 12.74
C PRO A 157 2.78 -25.62 11.60
N ALA A 158 3.67 -24.83 10.99
CA ALA A 158 3.34 -24.04 9.82
C ALA A 158 2.76 -24.99 8.77
N ALA A 159 1.51 -24.76 8.37
CA ALA A 159 1.01 -25.34 7.13
C ALA A 159 1.97 -24.90 6.03
N ALA A 160 2.44 -25.86 5.22
CA ALA A 160 3.42 -25.63 4.18
C ALA A 160 3.10 -24.35 3.39
N ALA A 161 4.11 -23.49 3.23
CA ALA A 161 4.01 -22.36 2.33
C ALA A 161 3.61 -22.88 0.95
N ARG A 162 2.54 -22.32 0.41
CA ARG A 162 2.19 -22.49 -1.00
C ARG A 162 3.33 -21.90 -1.82
N SER A 163 3.97 -22.75 -2.63
CA SER A 163 5.02 -22.37 -3.57
C SER A 163 4.47 -21.35 -4.58
N ASP A 164 5.33 -20.48 -5.13
CA ASP A 164 5.01 -19.51 -6.20
C ASP A 164 4.33 -20.13 -7.44
N THR A 165 4.35 -21.46 -7.55
CA THR A 165 3.64 -22.25 -8.55
C THR A 165 2.11 -22.11 -8.48
N ASP A 166 1.55 -21.62 -7.36
CA ASP A 166 0.10 -21.41 -7.23
C ASP A 166 -0.43 -20.14 -7.96
N ILE A 167 0.46 -19.28 -8.48
CA ILE A 167 0.08 -18.11 -9.32
C ILE A 167 0.25 -18.41 -10.83
N GLU A 168 0.86 -19.54 -11.20
CA GLU A 168 0.93 -20.03 -12.58
C GLU A 168 -0.31 -20.86 -12.97
N GLY A 169 -1.50 -20.30 -12.77
CA GLY A 169 -2.70 -20.81 -13.45
C GLY A 169 -2.56 -20.59 -14.97
N PRO A 170 -3.11 -21.48 -15.84
CA PRO A 170 -2.94 -21.36 -17.29
C PRO A 170 -3.68 -20.13 -17.80
N SER A 171 -3.00 -18.99 -17.81
CA SER A 171 -3.47 -17.74 -18.39
C SER A 171 -3.33 -17.74 -19.92
N THR A 172 -2.51 -18.64 -20.47
CA THR A 172 -2.34 -18.89 -21.90
C THR A 172 -3.65 -19.19 -22.65
N PRO A 173 -4.56 -20.08 -22.21
CA PRO A 173 -5.84 -20.30 -22.88
C PRO A 173 -6.76 -19.06 -22.81
N LEU A 174 -6.73 -18.30 -21.71
CA LEU A 174 -7.52 -17.07 -21.58
C LEU A 174 -7.00 -15.97 -22.52
N TRP A 175 -5.68 -15.75 -22.55
CA TRP A 175 -5.06 -14.82 -23.49
C TRP A 175 -5.25 -15.23 -24.96
N ALA A 176 -5.19 -16.53 -25.26
CA ALA A 176 -5.47 -17.05 -26.60
C ALA A 176 -6.94 -16.83 -27.01
N ALA A 177 -7.88 -17.03 -26.09
CA ALA A 177 -9.30 -16.76 -26.33
C ALA A 177 -9.55 -15.26 -26.59
N THR A 178 -8.93 -14.38 -25.80
CA THR A 178 -9.04 -12.93 -26.00
C THR A 178 -8.41 -12.50 -27.33
N ALA A 179 -7.22 -13.01 -27.68
CA ALA A 179 -6.57 -12.72 -28.95
C ALA A 179 -7.41 -13.22 -30.15
N GLY A 180 -7.95 -14.43 -30.07
CA GLY A 180 -8.83 -14.98 -31.11
C GLY A 180 -10.10 -14.15 -31.31
N LEU A 181 -10.73 -13.70 -30.22
CA LEU A 181 -11.90 -12.84 -30.29
C LEU A 181 -11.58 -11.49 -30.95
N LEU A 182 -10.45 -10.88 -30.60
CA LEU A 182 -10.02 -9.61 -31.20
C LEU A 182 -9.75 -9.74 -32.71
N VAL A 183 -9.13 -10.85 -33.15
CA VAL A 183 -8.89 -11.11 -34.58
C VAL A 183 -10.20 -11.31 -35.33
N LEU A 184 -11.18 -12.02 -34.75
CA LEU A 184 -12.49 -12.18 -35.38
C LEU A 184 -13.22 -10.85 -35.53
N VAL A 185 -13.27 -10.03 -34.49
CA VAL A 185 -13.90 -8.69 -34.55
C VAL A 185 -13.23 -7.80 -35.58
N ALA A 186 -11.89 -7.78 -35.62
CA ALA A 186 -11.15 -7.03 -36.63
C ALA A 186 -11.41 -7.56 -38.05
N GLY A 187 -11.49 -8.88 -38.22
CA GLY A 187 -11.82 -9.52 -39.49
C GLY A 187 -13.23 -9.17 -39.99
N PHE A 188 -14.23 -9.17 -39.11
CA PHE A 188 -15.59 -8.75 -39.45
C PHE A 188 -15.65 -7.26 -39.83
N ALA A 189 -14.99 -6.39 -39.07
CA ALA A 189 -14.93 -4.96 -39.39
C ALA A 189 -14.25 -4.68 -40.75
N LEU A 190 -13.19 -5.43 -41.08
CA LEU A 190 -12.50 -5.30 -42.37
C LEU A 190 -13.31 -5.91 -43.54
N ALA A 191 -14.06 -6.98 -43.31
CA ALA A 191 -14.92 -7.59 -44.31
C ALA A 191 -16.16 -6.73 -44.61
N ASP A 192 -16.75 -6.12 -43.58
CA ASP A 192 -17.89 -5.20 -43.71
C ASP A 192 -17.48 -3.92 -44.45
N ARG A 193 -16.29 -3.37 -44.14
CA ARG A 193 -15.71 -2.23 -44.86
C ARG A 193 -15.37 -2.51 -46.33
N ARG A 194 -15.17 -3.76 -46.73
CA ARG A 194 -14.94 -4.15 -48.14
C ARG A 194 -16.23 -4.41 -48.91
N ARG A 195 -17.38 -4.48 -48.23
CA ARG A 195 -18.71 -4.69 -48.83
C ARG A 195 -19.47 -3.38 -49.07
N LEU A 196 -19.02 -2.27 -48.49
CA LEU A 196 -19.44 -0.90 -48.78
C LEU A 196 -18.55 -0.29 -49.88
#